data_AF-A0A7S3MIZ8-F1
#
_entry.id   AF-A0A7S3MIZ8-F1
#
_cell.length_a   1.000
_cell.length_b   1.000
_cell.length_c   1.000
_cell.angle_alpha   90.00
_cell.angle_beta   90.00
_cell.angle_gamma   90.00
#
_symmetry.space_group_name_H-M   'P 1'
#
loop_
_entity.id
_entity.type
_entity.pdbx_description
1 polymer ?
#
loop_
_entity_poly.entity_id
_entity_poly.type
_entity_poly.pdbx_seq_one_letter_code
_entity_poly.pdbx_strand_id
1 'polypeptide(L)'
;MMRFNEMPDEDKYLYGTHYSCPGYVIGFLVRQHPQWMIKFQGGRYDNPNRLFKGIRKEWDSCLNNPGNVKELIPEFFMDNPAFLTNQLRLDMGVRSNGKRVDDIKLPKWASTPTEFLVKNREALESDYVSENLHLWIDLIFGSKQCSIEDLNVFHPVTYQGRINLEQ
;
A
#
# COMPACT_ATOMS: atom_id res chain seq x y z
N MET A 1 0.83 14.43 -16.72
CA MET A 1 1.69 15.43 -17.38
C MET A 1 1.07 16.83 -17.40
N MET A 2 -0.16 17.05 -17.90
CA MET A 2 -0.76 18.41 -17.93
C MET A 2 -0.69 19.16 -16.60
N ARG A 3 -1.20 18.55 -15.50
CA ARG A 3 -1.14 19.17 -14.16
C ARG A 3 0.28 19.51 -13.69
N PHE A 4 1.26 18.65 -13.98
CA PHE A 4 2.65 18.86 -13.57
C PHE A 4 3.28 20.06 -14.29
N ASN A 5 2.98 20.22 -15.58
CA ASN A 5 3.54 21.30 -16.39
C ASN A 5 2.94 22.67 -16.06
N GLU A 6 1.74 22.70 -15.47
CA GLU A 6 1.02 23.92 -15.08
C GLU A 6 1.37 24.40 -13.66
N MET A 7 2.10 23.61 -12.88
CA MET A 7 2.48 23.93 -11.51
C MET A 7 3.70 24.88 -11.44
N PRO A 8 3.78 25.76 -10.44
CA PRO A 8 5.03 26.46 -10.09
C PRO A 8 6.16 25.46 -9.82
N ASP A 9 7.40 25.82 -10.18
CA ASP A 9 8.54 24.91 -10.08
C ASP A 9 8.77 24.39 -8.65
N GLU A 10 8.59 25.23 -7.62
CA GLU A 10 8.68 24.82 -6.21
C GLU A 10 7.62 23.80 -5.76
N ASP A 11 6.49 23.73 -6.46
CA ASP A 11 5.32 22.93 -6.09
C ASP A 11 5.09 21.74 -7.04
N LYS A 12 6.02 21.46 -7.97
CA LYS A 12 5.87 20.40 -8.97
C LYS A 12 5.96 19.01 -8.34
N TYR A 13 4.90 18.21 -8.55
CA TYR A 13 4.90 16.78 -8.22
C TYR A 13 3.97 15.96 -9.13
N LEU A 14 4.31 14.69 -9.30
CA LEU A 14 3.52 13.73 -10.06
C LEU A 14 2.43 13.10 -9.19
N TYR A 15 2.76 12.74 -7.95
CA TYR A 15 1.85 12.02 -7.05
C TYR A 15 1.53 12.84 -5.79
N GLY A 16 0.25 13.16 -5.63
CA GLY A 16 -0.26 13.83 -4.42
C GLY A 16 -0.49 12.87 -3.25
N THR A 17 -0.42 11.56 -3.51
CA THR A 17 -0.40 10.51 -2.50
C THR A 17 0.99 9.88 -2.47
N HIS A 18 1.36 9.34 -1.32
CA HIS A 18 2.68 8.76 -1.10
C HIS A 18 2.59 7.23 -1.08
N TYR A 19 3.66 6.52 -1.47
CA TYR A 19 3.67 5.06 -1.50
C TYR A 19 3.56 4.40 -0.12
N SER A 20 3.96 5.13 0.91
CA SER A 20 3.87 4.70 2.31
C SER A 20 3.17 5.76 3.15
N CYS A 21 2.14 5.35 3.89
CA CYS A 21 1.55 6.15 4.95
C CYS A 21 0.92 5.25 6.03
N PRO A 22 0.73 5.74 7.28
CA PRO A 22 0.14 4.95 8.36
C PRO A 22 -1.24 4.37 8.01
N GLY A 23 -2.04 5.11 7.25
CA GLY A 23 -3.37 4.65 6.81
C GLY A 23 -3.31 3.38 5.95
N TYR A 24 -2.28 3.20 5.13
CA TYR A 24 -2.10 1.99 4.31
C TYR A 24 -1.70 0.79 5.16
N VAL A 25 -0.75 0.97 6.08
CA VAL A 25 -0.34 -0.08 7.03
C VAL A 25 -1.53 -0.54 7.87
N ILE A 26 -2.28 0.40 8.46
CA ILE A 26 -3.50 0.11 9.23
C ILE A 26 -4.55 -0.59 8.36
N GLY A 27 -4.70 -0.16 7.10
CA GLY A 27 -5.63 -0.77 6.14
C GLY A 27 -5.30 -2.23 5.83
N PHE A 28 -4.02 -2.56 5.61
CA PHE A 28 -3.59 -3.94 5.41
C PHE A 28 -3.75 -4.79 6.67
N LEU A 29 -3.42 -4.23 7.83
CA LEU A 29 -3.36 -4.96 9.10
C LEU A 29 -4.67 -4.97 9.90
N VAL A 30 -5.77 -4.43 9.37
CA VAL A 30 -7.05 -4.29 10.08
C VAL A 30 -7.57 -5.59 10.71
N ARG A 31 -7.27 -6.77 10.12
CA ARG A 31 -7.68 -8.08 10.64
C ARG A 31 -6.82 -8.56 11.80
N GLN A 32 -5.54 -8.19 11.81
CA GLN A 32 -4.58 -8.58 12.84
C GLN A 32 -4.55 -7.58 14.00
N HIS A 33 -4.72 -6.28 13.70
CA HIS A 33 -4.66 -5.18 14.65
C HIS A 33 -5.88 -4.23 14.50
N PRO A 34 -7.11 -4.72 14.74
CA PRO A 34 -8.35 -3.95 14.54
C PRO A 34 -8.42 -2.66 15.37
N GLN A 35 -7.80 -2.64 16.55
CA GLN A 35 -7.75 -1.48 17.43
C GLN A 35 -7.09 -0.26 16.79
N TRP A 36 -6.14 -0.47 15.87
CA TRP A 36 -5.48 0.64 15.17
C TRP A 36 -6.45 1.32 14.20
N MET A 37 -7.23 0.54 13.44
CA MET A 37 -8.25 1.08 12.55
C MET A 37 -9.34 1.81 13.32
N ILE A 38 -9.85 1.20 14.40
CA ILE A 38 -10.89 1.80 15.24
C ILE A 38 -10.42 3.14 15.81
N LYS A 39 -9.20 3.21 16.35
CA LYS A 39 -8.63 4.46 16.86
C LYS A 39 -8.43 5.49 15.75
N PHE A 40 -7.95 5.06 14.58
CA PHE A 40 -7.70 5.93 13.42
C PHE A 40 -8.99 6.51 12.83
N GLN A 41 -10.10 5.76 12.86
CA GLN A 41 -11.39 6.14 12.27
C GLN A 41 -12.42 6.66 13.30
N GLY A 42 -11.97 7.08 14.48
CA GLY A 42 -12.84 7.72 15.48
C GLY A 42 -13.85 6.77 16.13
N GLY A 43 -13.45 5.54 16.42
CA GLY A 43 -14.24 4.56 17.17
C GLY A 43 -15.00 3.53 16.33
N ARG A 44 -14.74 3.44 15.01
CA ARG A 44 -15.43 2.52 14.09
C ARG A 44 -14.49 1.97 13.01
N TYR A 45 -14.93 0.99 12.23
CA TYR A 45 -14.22 0.61 10.99
C TYR A 45 -14.46 1.61 9.86
N ASP A 46 -13.58 1.61 8.86
CA ASP A 46 -13.77 2.38 7.63
C ASP A 46 -14.93 1.83 6.79
N ASN A 47 -15.32 2.56 5.74
CA ASN A 47 -16.35 2.14 4.80
C ASN A 47 -16.02 0.74 4.22
N PRO A 48 -16.95 -0.24 4.27
CA PRO A 48 -16.70 -1.60 3.78
C PRO A 48 -16.25 -1.67 2.31
N ASN A 49 -16.65 -0.70 1.48
CA ASN A 49 -16.26 -0.62 0.08
C ASN A 49 -14.80 -0.18 -0.11
N ARG A 50 -14.18 0.47 0.88
CA ARG A 50 -12.78 0.91 0.86
C ARG A 50 -11.82 -0.07 1.54
N LEU A 51 -12.29 -0.86 2.51
CA LEU A 51 -11.43 -1.82 3.23
C LEU A 51 -10.70 -2.80 2.30
N PHE A 52 -9.46 -3.13 2.69
CA PHE A 52 -8.66 -4.17 2.05
C PHE A 52 -9.36 -5.52 2.15
N LYS A 53 -9.58 -6.16 0.99
CA LYS A 53 -10.52 -7.30 0.86
C LYS A 53 -10.11 -8.34 -0.19
N GLY A 54 -8.96 -8.17 -0.82
CA GLY A 54 -8.49 -9.08 -1.86
C GLY A 54 -7.23 -8.58 -2.54
N ILE A 55 -6.27 -9.49 -2.74
CA ILE A 55 -4.96 -9.20 -3.35
C ILE A 55 -5.16 -8.63 -4.76
N ARG A 56 -5.90 -9.33 -5.61
CA ARG A 56 -6.12 -8.92 -7.00
C ARG A 56 -6.79 -7.56 -7.11
N LYS A 57 -7.79 -7.29 -6.27
CA LYS A 57 -8.50 -6.00 -6.28
C LYS A 57 -7.59 -4.85 -5.84
N GLU A 58 -6.73 -5.08 -4.87
CA GLU A 58 -5.77 -4.07 -4.43
C GLU A 58 -4.72 -3.79 -5.49
N TRP A 59 -4.18 -4.84 -6.11
CA TRP A 59 -3.26 -4.75 -7.24
C TRP A 59 -3.87 -3.97 -8.41
N ASP A 60 -5.09 -4.33 -8.85
CA ASP A 60 -5.78 -3.63 -9.93
C ASP A 60 -6.04 -2.15 -9.57
N SER A 61 -6.29 -1.85 -8.29
CA SER A 61 -6.45 -0.48 -7.81
C SER A 61 -5.15 0.31 -7.97
N CYS A 62 -3.98 -0.27 -7.66
CA CYS A 62 -2.69 0.42 -7.79
C CYS A 62 -2.32 0.68 -9.25
N LEU A 63 -2.67 -0.25 -10.16
CA LEU A 63 -2.39 -0.09 -11.58
C LEU A 63 -3.29 0.93 -12.28
N ASN A 64 -4.54 1.06 -11.85
CA ASN A 64 -5.55 1.82 -12.61
C ASN A 64 -6.03 3.10 -11.92
N ASN A 65 -5.69 3.31 -10.64
CA ASN A 65 -6.04 4.54 -9.92
C ASN A 65 -4.76 5.38 -9.71
N PRO A 66 -4.59 6.50 -10.45
CA PRO A 66 -3.43 7.38 -10.30
C PRO A 66 -3.22 7.95 -8.89
N GLY A 67 -4.27 7.96 -8.05
CA GLY A 67 -4.19 8.37 -6.66
C GLY A 67 -3.76 7.25 -5.71
N ASN A 68 -3.51 6.03 -6.21
CA ASN A 68 -3.16 4.88 -5.40
C ASN A 68 -1.82 4.29 -5.82
N VAL A 69 -0.75 4.87 -5.30
CA VAL A 69 0.65 4.48 -5.60
C VAL A 69 1.30 3.73 -4.45
N LYS A 70 0.49 3.00 -3.66
CA LYS A 70 0.97 2.32 -2.46
C LYS A 70 1.95 1.20 -2.81
N GLU A 71 2.94 1.03 -1.94
CA GLU A 71 3.85 -0.12 -1.95
C GLU A 71 3.46 -1.14 -0.87
N LEU A 72 4.00 -2.36 -1.00
CA LEU A 72 3.76 -3.43 -0.04
C LEU A 72 4.45 -3.18 1.31
N ILE A 73 3.89 -3.76 2.36
CA ILE A 73 4.48 -3.78 3.70
C ILE A 73 5.24 -5.10 3.93
N PRO A 74 6.21 -5.17 4.87
CA PRO A 74 7.01 -6.36 5.11
C PRO A 74 6.21 -7.64 5.39
N GLU A 75 5.03 -7.51 6.01
CA GLU A 75 4.15 -8.62 6.37
C GLU A 75 3.72 -9.48 5.16
N PHE A 76 3.78 -8.94 3.94
CA PHE A 76 3.55 -9.71 2.72
C PHE A 76 4.63 -10.76 2.40
N PHE A 77 5.78 -10.70 3.09
CA PHE A 77 6.93 -11.58 2.90
C PHE A 77 7.35 -12.33 4.18
N MET A 78 6.68 -12.07 5.30
CA MET A 78 6.93 -12.71 6.60
C MET A 78 6.15 -14.02 6.78
N ASP A 79 6.28 -14.68 7.93
CA ASP A 79 5.65 -15.98 8.20
C ASP A 79 4.21 -15.90 8.70
N ASN A 80 3.79 -14.77 9.28
CA ASN A 80 2.49 -14.66 9.97
C ASN A 80 1.35 -14.22 9.02
N PRO A 81 0.39 -15.10 8.67
CA PRO A 81 -0.70 -14.76 7.79
C PRO A 81 -1.90 -14.07 8.46
N ALA A 82 -1.81 -13.74 9.75
CA ALA A 82 -2.97 -13.26 10.52
C ALA A 82 -3.68 -12.06 9.87
N PHE A 83 -2.95 -11.14 9.21
CA PHE A 83 -3.56 -9.99 8.52
C PHE A 83 -4.43 -10.35 7.30
N LEU A 84 -4.32 -11.58 6.78
CA LEU A 84 -5.10 -12.07 5.64
C LEU A 84 -6.40 -12.77 6.08
N THR A 85 -6.54 -13.12 7.36
CA THR A 85 -7.66 -13.90 7.90
C THR A 85 -8.38 -13.17 9.02
N ASN A 86 -9.70 -13.16 9.00
CA ASN A 86 -10.56 -12.57 10.02
C ASN A 86 -10.79 -13.54 11.19
N GLN A 87 -9.71 -13.96 11.86
CA GLN A 87 -9.76 -14.96 12.94
C GLN A 87 -10.64 -14.51 14.12
N LEU A 88 -10.68 -13.20 14.37
CA LEU A 88 -11.48 -12.58 15.44
C LEU A 88 -12.96 -12.39 15.07
N ARG A 89 -13.40 -12.81 13.87
CA ARG A 89 -14.77 -12.65 13.36
C ARG A 89 -15.27 -11.20 13.48
N LEU A 90 -14.41 -10.25 13.11
CA LEU A 90 -14.68 -8.82 13.18
C LEU A 90 -15.87 -8.43 12.29
N ASP A 91 -16.76 -7.59 12.81
CA ASP A 91 -17.82 -6.99 11.99
C ASP A 91 -17.30 -5.75 11.25
N MET A 92 -16.68 -6.01 10.10
CA MET A 92 -16.18 -4.97 9.18
C MET A 92 -17.26 -4.49 8.19
N GLY A 93 -18.53 -4.83 8.42
CA GLY A 93 -19.68 -4.39 7.65
C GLY A 93 -19.87 -5.08 6.29
N VAL A 94 -20.86 -4.56 5.55
CA VAL A 94 -21.33 -5.11 4.27
C VAL A 94 -21.12 -4.09 3.16
N ARG A 95 -20.61 -4.56 2.02
CA ARG A 95 -20.37 -3.71 0.84
C ARG A 95 -21.68 -3.38 0.12
N SER A 96 -21.63 -2.39 -0.78
CA SER A 96 -22.78 -2.01 -1.61
C SER A 96 -23.31 -3.15 -2.48
N ASN A 97 -22.47 -4.14 -2.79
CA ASN A 97 -22.87 -5.35 -3.51
C ASN A 97 -23.40 -6.49 -2.62
N GLY A 98 -23.77 -6.19 -1.36
CA GLY A 98 -24.33 -7.16 -0.40
C GLY A 98 -23.32 -8.13 0.20
N LYS A 99 -22.05 -8.11 -0.22
CA LYS A 99 -21.04 -9.03 0.31
C LYS A 99 -20.34 -8.46 1.53
N ARG A 100 -20.39 -9.20 2.65
CA ARG A 100 -19.64 -8.91 3.89
C ARG A 100 -18.13 -8.79 3.62
N VAL A 101 -17.46 -7.94 4.40
CA VAL A 101 -15.99 -7.89 4.46
C VAL A 101 -15.54 -8.92 5.49
N ASP A 102 -14.70 -9.83 5.04
CA ASP A 102 -14.25 -10.99 5.84
C ASP A 102 -12.79 -11.33 5.47
N ASP A 103 -12.37 -12.59 5.44
CA ASP A 103 -11.07 -13.03 4.91
C ASP A 103 -10.66 -12.35 3.59
N ILE A 104 -9.35 -12.14 3.42
CA ILE A 104 -8.78 -11.62 2.18
C ILE A 104 -8.96 -12.64 1.06
N LYS A 105 -9.48 -12.16 -0.07
CA LYS A 105 -9.53 -12.97 -1.29
C LYS A 105 -8.12 -13.15 -1.85
N LEU A 106 -7.62 -14.37 -1.74
CA LEU A 106 -6.33 -14.79 -2.28
C LEU A 106 -6.40 -14.94 -3.81
N PRO A 107 -5.25 -14.85 -4.50
CA PRO A 107 -5.14 -15.21 -5.91
C PRO A 107 -5.35 -16.72 -6.11
N LYS A 108 -5.75 -17.12 -7.32
CA LYS A 108 -6.07 -18.53 -7.65
C LYS A 108 -4.92 -19.52 -7.44
N TRP A 109 -3.68 -19.03 -7.43
CA TRP A 109 -2.47 -19.85 -7.27
C TRP A 109 -2.09 -20.10 -5.80
N ALA A 110 -2.79 -19.49 -4.84
CA ALA A 110 -2.60 -19.74 -3.42
C ALA A 110 -3.91 -20.22 -2.80
N SER A 111 -3.89 -21.44 -2.28
CA SER A 111 -5.02 -22.08 -1.60
C SER A 111 -5.14 -21.61 -0.15
N THR A 112 -4.02 -21.22 0.46
CA THR A 112 -3.97 -20.75 1.85
C THR A 112 -3.20 -19.45 2.00
N PRO A 113 -3.48 -18.64 3.03
CA PRO A 113 -2.71 -17.45 3.35
C PRO A 113 -1.22 -17.74 3.56
N THR A 114 -0.88 -18.87 4.19
CA THR A 114 0.51 -19.29 4.38
C THR A 114 1.19 -19.59 3.05
N GLU A 115 0.53 -20.34 2.16
CA GLU A 115 1.06 -20.61 0.81
C GLU A 115 1.27 -19.30 0.03
N PHE A 116 0.36 -18.33 0.16
CA PHE A 116 0.51 -17.01 -0.44
C PHE A 116 1.80 -16.31 0.04
N LEU A 117 2.07 -16.30 1.34
CA LEU A 117 3.27 -15.67 1.90
C LEU A 117 4.57 -16.40 1.54
N VAL A 118 4.55 -17.75 1.53
CA VAL A 118 5.70 -18.56 1.10
C VAL A 118 6.08 -18.22 -0.34
N LYS A 119 5.10 -18.18 -1.25
CA LYS A 119 5.34 -17.86 -2.66
C LYS A 119 5.81 -16.41 -2.86
N ASN A 120 5.30 -15.46 -2.07
CA ASN A 120 5.82 -14.08 -2.12
C ASN A 120 7.28 -14.01 -1.69
N ARG A 121 7.67 -14.76 -0.65
CA ARG A 121 9.07 -14.82 -0.21
C ARG A 121 9.96 -15.48 -1.24
N GLU A 122 9.55 -16.61 -1.80
CA GLU A 122 10.25 -17.27 -2.91
C GLU A 122 10.44 -16.31 -4.09
N ALA A 123 9.44 -15.49 -4.41
CA ALA A 123 9.54 -14.48 -5.45
C ALA A 123 10.52 -13.35 -5.07
N LEU A 124 10.49 -12.86 -3.83
CA LEU A 124 11.40 -11.83 -3.34
C LEU A 124 12.86 -12.29 -3.35
N GLU A 125 13.11 -13.56 -3.01
CA GLU A 125 14.45 -14.17 -2.98
C GLU A 125 14.88 -14.76 -4.33
N SER A 126 14.11 -14.52 -5.40
CA SER A 126 14.45 -15.04 -6.73
C SER A 126 15.64 -14.32 -7.36
N ASP A 127 16.32 -15.00 -8.30
CA ASP A 127 17.41 -14.39 -9.09
C ASP A 127 16.94 -13.11 -9.80
N TYR A 128 15.72 -13.12 -10.34
CA TYR A 128 15.14 -11.95 -10.99
C TYR A 128 15.08 -10.74 -10.05
N VAL A 129 14.57 -10.92 -8.82
CA VAL A 129 14.52 -9.81 -7.86
C VAL A 129 15.93 -9.42 -7.42
N SER A 130 16.81 -10.39 -7.13
CA SER A 130 18.20 -10.13 -6.73
C SER A 130 18.95 -9.28 -7.76
N GLU A 131 18.79 -9.57 -9.05
CA GLU A 131 19.42 -8.85 -10.15
C GLU A 131 18.85 -7.43 -10.33
N ASN A 132 17.63 -7.15 -9.87
CA ASN A 132 16.91 -5.90 -10.19
C ASN A 132 16.55 -5.03 -8.96
N LEU A 133 16.66 -5.55 -7.73
CA LEU A 133 16.20 -4.88 -6.51
C LEU A 133 16.89 -3.52 -6.30
N HIS A 134 18.16 -3.41 -6.71
CA HIS A 134 18.91 -2.16 -6.64
C HIS A 134 18.24 -1.00 -7.40
N LEU A 135 17.51 -1.28 -8.48
CA LEU A 135 16.76 -0.28 -9.23
C LEU A 135 15.57 0.28 -8.43
N TRP A 136 14.90 -0.57 -7.64
CA TRP A 136 13.86 -0.12 -6.71
C TRP A 136 14.47 0.66 -5.54
N ILE A 137 15.62 0.22 -5.02
CA ILE A 137 16.35 0.96 -3.98
C ILE A 137 16.72 2.37 -4.46
N ASP A 138 17.15 2.52 -5.72
CA ASP A 138 17.45 3.83 -6.30
C ASP A 138 16.24 4.77 -6.31
N LEU A 139 15.04 4.24 -6.54
CA LEU A 139 13.78 5.01 -6.52
C LEU A 139 13.37 5.41 -5.09
N ILE A 140 13.55 4.54 -4.10
CA ILE A 140 13.03 4.81 -2.75
C ILE A 140 14.06 5.54 -1.88
N PHE A 141 15.34 5.18 -2.00
CA PHE A 141 16.40 5.63 -1.10
C PHE A 141 17.63 6.21 -1.81
N GLY A 142 17.80 5.93 -3.11
CA GLY A 142 19.00 6.29 -3.85
C GLY A 142 18.83 7.54 -4.72
N SER A 143 19.60 7.58 -5.81
CA SER A 143 19.76 8.77 -6.64
C SER A 143 18.49 9.19 -7.41
N LYS A 144 17.50 8.31 -7.53
CA LYS A 144 16.28 8.52 -8.31
C LYS A 144 15.05 8.91 -7.47
N GLN A 145 15.23 9.21 -6.18
CA GLN A 145 14.14 9.54 -5.24
C GLN A 145 13.24 10.74 -5.64
N CYS A 146 13.76 11.62 -6.51
CA CYS A 146 13.06 12.78 -7.03
C CYS A 146 13.17 12.88 -8.57
N SER A 147 13.28 11.74 -9.26
CA SER A 147 13.49 11.72 -10.71
C SER A 147 12.19 11.91 -11.47
N ILE A 148 12.10 12.97 -12.29
CA ILE A 148 10.96 13.19 -13.20
C ILE A 148 10.97 12.17 -14.34
N GLU A 149 12.16 11.80 -14.84
CA GLU A 149 12.33 10.86 -15.96
C GLU A 149 11.86 9.45 -15.57
N ASP A 150 12.13 9.03 -14.33
CA ASP A 150 11.66 7.75 -13.79
C ASP A 150 10.23 7.84 -13.22
N LEU A 151 9.54 8.96 -13.43
CA LEU A 151 8.21 9.24 -12.89
C LEU A 151 8.13 9.00 -11.39
N ASN A 152 9.05 9.56 -10.61
CA ASN A 152 9.19 9.30 -9.18
C ASN A 152 9.29 10.60 -8.36
N VAL A 153 8.30 11.47 -8.52
CA VAL A 153 8.23 12.76 -7.80
C VAL A 153 6.93 12.85 -7.01
N PHE A 154 7.06 12.78 -5.69
CA PHE A 154 5.97 12.91 -4.73
C PHE A 154 5.78 14.36 -4.28
N HIS A 155 4.73 14.62 -3.51
CA HIS A 155 4.46 15.96 -2.99
C HIS A 155 5.66 16.52 -2.20
N PRO A 156 6.09 17.79 -2.41
CA PRO A 156 7.32 18.34 -1.83
C PRO A 156 7.46 18.18 -0.31
N VAL A 157 6.35 18.30 0.42
CA VAL A 157 6.25 18.11 1.88
C VAL A 157 6.71 16.74 2.39
N THR A 158 6.81 15.75 1.51
CA THR A 158 7.26 14.40 1.86
C THR A 158 8.77 14.25 1.87
N TYR A 159 9.49 15.23 1.32
CA TYR A 159 10.95 15.24 1.30
C TYR A 159 11.53 16.04 2.47
N GLN A 160 12.57 15.48 3.09
CA GLN A 160 13.26 16.14 4.20
C GLN A 160 13.83 17.50 3.78
N GLY A 161 13.71 18.50 4.65
CA GLY A 161 14.24 19.84 4.43
C GLY A 161 13.42 20.74 3.51
N ARG A 162 12.29 20.26 2.95
CA ARG A 162 11.37 21.09 2.14
C ARG A 162 10.36 21.89 2.97
N ILE A 163 10.17 21.53 4.24
CA ILE A 163 9.37 22.30 5.20
C ILE A 163 10.27 22.68 6.36
N ASN A 164 10.27 23.96 6.72
CA ASN A 164 10.78 24.43 8.01
C ASN A 164 9.62 24.45 9.02
N LEU A 165 9.64 23.56 10.00
CA LEU A 165 8.61 23.46 11.03
C LEU A 165 8.83 24.44 12.21
N GLU A 166 9.94 25.16 12.22
CA GLU A 166 10.32 26.10 13.29
C GLU A 166 9.95 27.57 12.98
N GLN A 167 9.10 27.80 11.98
CA GLN A 167 8.49 29.11 11.71
C GLN A 167 7.20 29.32 12.51
#